data_AF-A0A952N9G2-F1
#
_entry.id   AF-A0A952N9G2-F1
#
_cell.length_a   1.000
_cell.length_b   1.000
_cell.length_c   1.000
_cell.angle_alpha   90.00
_cell.angle_beta   90.00
_cell.angle_gamma   90.00
#
_symmetry.space_group_name_H-M   'P 1'
#
loop_
_entity.id
_entity.type
_entity.pdbx_description
1 polymer ?
#
loop_
_entity_poly.entity_id
_entity_poly.type
_entity_poly.pdbx_seq_one_letter_code
_entity_poly.pdbx_strand_id
1 'polypeptide(L)' 'MFGNLGATEIILIVLAIIILFGAKKIPELAQGIGKGMKEFKKAVKEIDEDNKQEDKKS' A
#
# COMPACT_ATOMS: atom_id res chain seq x y z
N MET A 1 -8.78 31.58 -12.10
CA MET A 1 -7.34 31.65 -11.76
C MET A 1 -6.90 30.53 -10.80
N PHE A 2 -7.52 29.34 -10.83
CA PHE A 2 -7.14 28.18 -10.00
C PHE A 2 -7.47 26.87 -10.74
N GLY A 3 -7.06 26.78 -12.01
CA GLY A 3 -7.67 25.83 -12.95
C GLY A 3 -6.97 24.47 -13.07
N ASN A 4 -5.68 24.37 -12.80
CA ASN A 4 -4.95 23.11 -12.98
C ASN A 4 -3.85 23.07 -11.92
N LEU A 5 -3.95 22.13 -10.98
CA LEU A 5 -2.77 21.70 -10.22
C LEU A 5 -1.78 21.18 -11.26
N GLY A 6 -0.84 22.04 -11.65
CA GLY A 6 0.18 21.70 -12.60
C GLY A 6 1.18 20.73 -11.96
N ALA A 7 2.05 20.18 -12.79
CA ALA A 7 3.16 19.35 -12.30
C ALA A 7 3.98 20.10 -11.23
N THR A 8 4.09 21.42 -11.33
CA THR A 8 4.79 22.29 -10.37
C THR A 8 4.14 22.32 -8.99
N GLU A 9 2.82 22.53 -8.88
CA GLU A 9 2.15 22.51 -7.57
C GLU A 9 2.24 21.13 -6.91
N ILE A 10 2.10 20.05 -7.68
CA ILE A 10 2.22 18.68 -7.17
C ILE A 10 3.64 18.45 -6.60
N ILE A 11 4.67 18.89 -7.31
CA ILE A 11 6.07 18.80 -6.84
C ILE A 11 6.26 19.56 -5.52
N LEU A 12 5.70 20.77 -5.40
CA LEU A 12 5.80 21.55 -4.16
C LEU A 12 5.11 20.87 -2.97
N ILE A 13 3.94 20.27 -3.18
CA ILE A 13 3.22 19.52 -2.15
C ILE A 13 4.02 18.29 -1.72
N VAL A 14 4.55 17.52 -2.68
CA VAL A 14 5.38 16.34 -2.40
C VAL A 14 6.65 16.75 -1.65
N LEU A 15 7.28 17.86 -2.04
CA LEU A 15 8.46 18.40 -1.37
C LEU A 15 8.16 18.81 0.08
N ALA A 16 7.02 19.48 0.33
CA ALA A 16 6.59 19.84 1.67
C ALA A 16 6.37 18.59 2.55
N ILE A 17 5.71 17.57 2.02
CA ILE A 17 5.52 16.28 2.72
C ILE A 17 6.88 15.62 3.03
N ILE A 18 7.82 15.65 2.08
CA ILE A 18 9.17 15.12 2.28
C ILE A 18 9.94 15.87 3.36
N ILE A 19 9.77 17.18 3.51
CA ILE A 19 10.43 17.94 4.58
C ILE A 19 9.82 17.58 5.95
N LEU A 20 8.50 17.46 6.03
CA LEU A 20 7.80 17.14 7.29
C LEU A 20 8.08 15.71 7.77
N PHE A 21 8.01 14.74 6.87
CA PHE A 21 8.11 13.32 7.20
C PHE A 21 9.50 12.73 6.92
N GLY A 22 10.31 13.38 6.08
CA GLY A 22 11.58 12.87 5.59
C GLY A 22 11.43 11.96 4.37
N ALA A 23 12.30 12.11 3.38
CA ALA A 23 12.30 11.29 2.15
C ALA A 23 12.41 9.78 2.42
N LYS A 24 13.01 9.39 3.55
CA LYS A 24 13.18 7.99 3.96
C LYS A 24 11.93 7.36 4.55
N LYS A 25 10.97 8.15 5.07
CA LYS A 25 9.76 7.58 5.70
C LYS A 25 8.74 7.06 4.69
N ILE A 26 8.65 7.67 3.51
CA ILE A 26 7.79 7.18 2.41
C ILE A 26 8.13 5.72 2.01
N PRO A 27 9.39 5.37 1.68
CA PRO A 27 9.74 3.99 1.33
C PRO A 27 9.67 3.04 2.52
N GLU A 28 9.98 3.50 3.74
CA GLU A 28 9.85 2.70 4.97
C GLU A 28 8.38 2.29 5.22
N LEU A 29 7.45 3.24 5.11
CA LEU A 29 6.01 2.98 5.20
C LEU A 29 5.52 2.08 4.07
N ALA A 30 5.95 2.32 2.83
CA ALA A 30 5.58 1.49 1.68
C ALA A 30 6.08 0.04 1.84
N GLN A 31 7.29 -0.17 2.37
CA GLN A 31 7.81 -1.49 2.68
C GLN A 31 7.02 -2.18 3.79
N GLY A 32 6.64 -1.44 4.84
CA GLY A 32 5.78 -1.95 5.92
C GLY A 32 4.41 -2.40 5.41
N ILE A 33 3.73 -1.54 4.65
CA ILE A 33 2.43 -1.83 4.03
C ILE A 33 2.56 -3.00 3.05
N GLY A 34 3.61 -3.03 2.22
CA GLY A 34 3.82 -4.09 1.24
C GLY A 34 4.02 -5.47 1.89
N LYS A 35 4.76 -5.54 2.99
CA LYS A 35 4.90 -6.77 3.78
C LYS A 35 3.57 -7.18 4.39
N GLY A 36 2.87 -6.25 5.04
CA GLY A 36 1.55 -6.52 5.65
C GLY A 36 0.53 -7.02 4.63
N MET A 37 0.45 -6.39 3.46
CA MET A 37 -0.47 -6.79 2.39
C MET A 37 -0.11 -8.15 1.77
N LYS A 38 1.18 -8.49 1.72
CA LYS A 38 1.65 -9.81 1.26
C LYS A 38 1.23 -10.92 2.24
N GLU A 39 1.46 -10.72 3.53
CA GLU A 39 1.05 -11.70 4.56
C GLU A 39 -0.47 -11.82 4.64
N PHE A 40 -1.19 -10.70 4.55
CA PHE A 40 -2.66 -10.69 4.49
C PHE A 40 -3.19 -11.51 3.31
N LYS A 41 -2.64 -11.28 2.10
CA LYS A 41 -3.04 -12.03 0.90
C LYS A 41 -2.72 -13.52 1.02
N LYS A 42 -1.63 -13.88 1.69
CA LYS A 42 -1.24 -15.28 1.92
C LYS A 42 -2.24 -15.97 2.87
N ALA A 43 -2.56 -15.34 3.99
CA ALA A 43 -3.53 -15.85 4.96
C ALA A 43 -4.91 -16.05 4.33
N VAL A 44 -5.38 -15.08 3.53
CA VAL A 44 -6.67 -15.21 2.81
C VAL A 44 -6.66 -16.41 1.85
N LYS A 45 -5.54 -16.64 1.14
CA LYS A 45 -5.41 -17.76 0.20
C LYS A 45 -5.38 -19.13 0.90
N GLU A 46 -4.75 -19.21 2.06
CA GLU A 46 -4.73 -20.43 2.89
C GLU A 46 -6.16 -20.76 3.37
N ILE A 47 -6.93 -19.76 3.82
CA ILE A 47 -8.34 -19.94 4.23
C ILE A 47 -9.22 -20.41 3.06
N ASP A 48 -9.01 -19.86 1.86
CA ASP A 48 -9.74 -20.28 0.65
C ASP A 48 -9.39 -21.72 0.25
N GLU A 49 -8.13 -22.13 0.38
CA GLU A 49 -7.66 -23.49 0.08
C GLU A 49 -8.14 -24.52 1.09
N ASP A 50 -8.24 -24.15 2.37
CA ASP A 50 -8.79 -25.00 3.43
C ASP A 50 -10.31 -25.24 3.23
N ASN A 51 -11.08 -24.18 2.95
CA ASN A 51 -12.51 -24.32 2.62
C ASN A 51 -12.74 -25.25 1.42
N LYS A 52 -11.90 -25.14 0.38
CA LYS A 52 -12.01 -25.96 -0.82
C LYS A 52 -11.68 -27.44 -0.60
N GLN A 53 -10.96 -27.77 0.46
CA GLN A 53 -10.60 -29.14 0.82
C GLN A 53 -11.68 -29.81 1.68
N GLU A 54 -12.42 -29.06 2.49
CA GLU A 54 -13.58 -29.56 3.23
C GLU A 54 -14.75 -29.95 2.31
N ASP A 55 -15.00 -29.17 1.26
CA ASP A 55 -16.06 -29.44 0.28
C ASP A 55 -15.84 -30.70 -0.57
N LYS A 56 -14.59 -31.18 -0.70
CA LYS A 56 -14.24 -32.38 -1.49
C LYS A 56 -14.25 -33.68 -0.70
N LYS A 57 -14.46 -33.62 0.61
CA LYS A 57 -14.42 -34.78 1.51
C LYS A 57 -15.81 -35.21 2.01
N SER A 58 -16.87 -34.47 1.66
CA SER A 58 -18.28 -34.83 1.90
C SER A 58 -18.91 -35.49 0.68
#